data_AF-A0A0B5FWX0-F1
#
_entry.id   AF-A0A0B5FWX0-F1
#
_cell.length_a   1.000
_cell.length_b   1.000
_cell.length_c   1.000
_cell.angle_alpha   90.00
_cell.angle_beta   90.00
_cell.angle_gamma   90.00
#
_symmetry.space_group_name_H-M   'P 1'
#
loop_
_entity.id
_entity.type
_entity.pdbx_description
1 polymer ?
#
loop_
_entity_poly.entity_id
_entity_poly.type
_entity_poly.pdbx_seq_one_letter_code
_entity_poly.pdbx_strand_id
1 'polypeptide(L)'
;MLGNIAWASLTESPTLGGSAVISWASHGDKEMAKIIMSLTGSLVITAEQDSDTDKEAPKVEEWIPILNIKDVLGSTKIERPNLSIYSCPDDDCMEKATEQMAIPTMVDRVSTMFFGESGSIGIVEKFITNQGSLSDEEMAFMEAIPIHGKRIRDLAIVSPGGARYYAKSAIETIAAELVDEFIATAIRSIRKAAHAHSYEMNTSFLKKLAEHEDKILAEIKEYRNQVVYSGALDQIYEGIRNSGEKKKLQMEPPTETKSNK
;
A
#
# COMPACT_ATOMS: atom_id res chain seq x y z
N MET A 1 1.75 8.57 -27.98
CA MET A 1 2.97 8.16 -27.26
C MET A 1 3.26 6.74 -27.68
N LEU A 2 4.51 6.46 -28.05
CA LEU A 2 4.99 5.08 -28.19
C LEU A 2 5.48 4.63 -26.82
N GLY A 3 5.36 3.35 -26.51
CA GLY A 3 5.82 2.78 -25.25
C GLY A 3 4.69 2.25 -24.37
N ASN A 4 5.06 1.95 -23.15
CA ASN A 4 4.24 1.21 -22.20
C ASN A 4 3.31 2.13 -21.40
N ILE A 5 2.00 1.93 -21.53
CA ILE A 5 0.98 2.82 -20.94
C ILE A 5 1.08 2.82 -19.41
N ALA A 6 1.16 1.65 -18.79
CA ALA A 6 1.27 1.56 -17.34
C ALA A 6 2.56 2.23 -16.86
N TRP A 7 3.72 1.88 -17.44
CA TRP A 7 5.01 2.47 -17.09
C TRP A 7 4.99 3.99 -17.14
N ALA A 8 4.64 4.58 -18.29
CA ALA A 8 4.56 6.03 -18.45
C ALA A 8 3.56 6.66 -17.48
N SER A 9 2.38 6.06 -17.31
CA SER A 9 1.38 6.57 -16.36
C SER A 9 1.83 6.53 -14.90
N LEU A 10 2.78 5.65 -14.56
CA LEU A 10 3.24 5.44 -13.20
C LEU A 10 4.51 6.24 -12.89
N THR A 11 5.38 6.44 -13.88
CA THR A 11 6.63 7.21 -13.75
C THR A 11 6.45 8.70 -14.01
N GLU A 12 5.48 9.10 -14.83
CA GLU A 12 5.21 10.53 -15.12
C GLU A 12 4.13 11.13 -14.20
N SER A 13 3.44 10.31 -13.39
CA SER A 13 2.34 10.76 -12.54
C SER A 13 2.85 11.42 -11.25
N PRO A 14 2.67 12.75 -11.08
CA PRO A 14 3.07 13.45 -9.85
C PRO A 14 2.25 12.99 -8.64
N THR A 15 1.07 12.44 -8.90
CA THR A 15 0.14 11.91 -7.89
C THR A 15 0.61 10.61 -7.24
N LEU A 16 1.54 9.90 -7.86
CA LEU A 16 2.13 8.69 -7.28
C LEU A 16 3.39 9.02 -6.46
N GLY A 17 4.30 9.85 -6.98
CA GLY A 17 5.52 10.26 -6.24
C GLY A 17 5.29 11.16 -5.01
N GLY A 18 4.07 11.64 -4.77
CA GLY A 18 3.73 12.56 -3.67
C GLY A 18 2.87 11.98 -2.54
N SER A 19 2.36 10.75 -2.67
CA SER A 19 1.58 10.13 -1.60
C SER A 19 2.49 9.31 -0.69
N ALA A 20 2.48 9.65 0.59
CA ALA A 20 2.99 8.89 1.72
C ALA A 20 2.87 7.35 1.62
N VAL A 21 1.75 6.88 1.06
CA VAL A 21 1.44 5.45 0.88
C VAL A 21 2.28 4.81 -0.23
N ILE A 22 2.77 5.63 -1.14
CA ILE A 22 3.37 5.27 -2.42
C ILE A 22 4.90 5.29 -2.36
N SER A 23 5.53 5.83 -1.32
CA SER A 23 6.97 5.63 -1.10
C SER A 23 7.33 4.22 -0.59
N TRP A 24 6.50 3.20 -0.84
CA TRP A 24 6.67 1.82 -0.30
C TRP A 24 7.85 1.05 -0.87
N ALA A 25 8.48 1.54 -1.95
CA ALA A 25 9.75 1.01 -2.41
C ALA A 25 10.86 1.72 -1.64
N SER A 26 11.60 0.96 -0.84
CA SER A 26 12.92 1.34 -0.33
C SER A 26 13.91 1.78 -1.43
N HIS A 27 13.53 1.66 -2.69
CA HIS A 27 14.32 1.91 -3.89
C HIS A 27 13.65 2.89 -4.89
N GLY A 28 12.55 3.57 -4.50
CA GLY A 28 11.96 4.70 -5.26
C GLY A 28 10.87 4.36 -6.30
N ASP A 29 10.35 5.41 -6.96
CA ASP A 29 9.14 5.39 -7.80
C ASP A 29 9.19 4.43 -9.00
N LYS A 30 10.38 4.10 -9.52
CA LYS A 30 10.53 3.19 -10.67
C LYS A 30 10.29 1.72 -10.31
N GLU A 31 10.74 1.26 -9.14
CA GLU A 31 10.47 -0.11 -8.71
C GLU A 31 8.99 -0.33 -8.41
N MET A 32 8.35 0.72 -7.88
CA MET A 32 6.91 0.76 -7.76
C MET A 32 6.18 0.46 -9.05
N ALA A 33 6.57 1.19 -10.10
CA ALA A 33 5.93 1.13 -11.39
C ALA A 33 6.04 -0.28 -11.96
N LYS A 34 7.20 -0.93 -11.77
CA LYS A 34 7.42 -2.34 -12.13
C LYS A 34 6.44 -3.27 -11.40
N ILE A 35 6.26 -3.11 -10.09
CA ILE A 35 5.41 -4.02 -9.31
C ILE A 35 3.93 -3.81 -9.64
N ILE A 36 3.47 -2.55 -9.72
CA ILE A 36 2.10 -2.25 -10.16
C ILE A 36 1.86 -2.83 -11.54
N MET A 37 2.76 -2.57 -12.50
CA MET A 37 2.63 -3.08 -13.86
C MET A 37 2.58 -4.61 -13.88
N SER A 38 3.34 -5.27 -12.99
CA SER A 38 3.30 -6.73 -12.83
C SER A 38 2.01 -7.24 -12.19
N LEU A 39 1.31 -6.40 -11.42
CA LEU A 39 0.02 -6.71 -10.78
C LEU A 39 -1.19 -6.39 -11.68
N THR A 40 -1.13 -5.30 -12.45
CA THR A 40 -2.25 -4.81 -13.27
C THR A 40 -2.14 -5.20 -14.73
N GLY A 41 -0.94 -5.56 -15.19
CA GLY A 41 -0.63 -5.65 -16.61
C GLY A 41 -0.44 -4.28 -17.27
N SER A 42 -0.17 -4.28 -18.56
CA SER A 42 -0.01 -3.08 -19.38
C SER A 42 -0.27 -3.32 -20.87
N LEU A 43 -0.30 -2.25 -21.65
CA LEU A 43 -0.14 -2.27 -23.10
C LEU A 43 1.14 -1.57 -23.51
N VAL A 44 1.80 -2.12 -24.51
CA VAL A 44 2.89 -1.48 -25.24
C VAL A 44 2.41 -1.10 -26.64
N ILE A 45 2.52 0.18 -26.97
CA ILE A 45 2.19 0.71 -28.30
C ILE A 45 3.50 0.96 -29.04
N THR A 46 3.75 0.25 -30.14
CA THR A 46 4.93 0.47 -30.98
C THR A 46 4.56 1.18 -32.30
N ALA A 47 5.51 1.89 -32.89
CA ALA A 47 5.33 2.55 -34.18
C ALA A 47 4.97 1.54 -35.28
N GLU A 48 4.35 2.06 -36.34
CA GLU A 48 4.09 1.33 -37.59
C GLU A 48 5.41 0.79 -38.16
N GLN A 49 5.40 -0.40 -38.76
CA GLN A 49 6.49 -0.80 -39.65
C GLN A 49 6.26 -0.10 -40.99
N ASP A 50 7.22 0.71 -41.46
CA ASP A 50 7.21 1.24 -42.82
C ASP A 50 7.20 0.05 -43.80
N SER A 51 6.02 -0.25 -44.36
CA SER A 51 5.90 -0.96 -45.62
C SER A 51 5.29 0.01 -46.63
N ASP A 52 5.87 0.05 -47.83
CA ASP A 52 5.71 1.09 -48.87
C ASP A 52 4.29 1.25 -49.45
N THR A 53 3.26 0.67 -48.84
CA THR A 53 1.87 0.69 -49.29
C THR A 53 0.91 0.56 -48.10
N ASP A 54 0.12 1.61 -47.87
CA ASP A 54 -0.93 1.76 -46.85
C ASP A 54 -0.45 1.95 -45.39
N LYS A 55 -0.98 3.00 -44.76
CA LYS A 55 -0.76 3.33 -43.34
C LYS A 55 -1.34 2.19 -42.48
N GLU A 56 -0.49 1.28 -42.00
CA GLU A 56 -0.91 0.22 -41.09
C GLU A 56 -1.15 0.78 -39.69
N ALA A 57 -2.16 0.27 -38.98
CA ALA A 57 -2.43 0.67 -37.60
C ALA A 57 -1.24 0.32 -36.68
N PRO A 58 -0.98 1.10 -35.61
CA PRO A 58 0.09 0.81 -34.66
C PRO A 58 -0.05 -0.60 -34.07
N LYS A 59 1.06 -1.27 -33.79
CA LYS A 59 1.04 -2.58 -33.15
C LYS A 59 0.87 -2.41 -31.63
N VAL A 60 -0.08 -3.15 -31.06
CA VAL A 60 -0.31 -3.20 -29.61
C VAL A 60 0.04 -4.59 -29.09
N GLU A 61 0.96 -4.61 -28.13
CA GLU A 61 1.28 -5.80 -27.35
C GLU A 61 0.67 -5.68 -25.94
N GLU A 62 0.05 -6.76 -25.47
CA GLU A 62 -0.54 -6.84 -24.14
C GLU A 62 0.38 -7.60 -23.19
N TRP A 63 0.67 -6.97 -22.06
CA TRP A 63 1.38 -7.59 -20.94
C TRP A 63 0.36 -7.98 -19.88
N ILE A 64 0.20 -9.28 -19.68
CA ILE A 64 -0.68 -9.82 -18.63
C ILE A 64 -0.05 -9.68 -17.24
N PRO A 65 -0.83 -9.58 -16.16
CA PRO A 65 -0.30 -9.66 -14.81
C PRO A 65 0.46 -10.96 -14.56
N ILE A 66 1.55 -10.84 -13.82
CA ILE A 66 2.38 -11.94 -13.35
C ILE A 66 2.45 -12.01 -11.82
N LEU A 67 1.97 -10.97 -11.13
CA LEU A 67 1.77 -10.94 -9.69
C LEU A 67 0.28 -11.00 -9.34
N ASN A 68 0.01 -11.45 -8.12
CA ASN A 68 -1.31 -11.39 -7.48
C ASN A 68 -1.24 -10.53 -6.21
N ILE A 69 -2.41 -10.28 -5.58
CA ILE A 69 -2.47 -9.43 -4.39
C ILE A 69 -1.73 -10.02 -3.20
N LYS A 70 -1.72 -11.34 -3.05
CA LYS A 70 -1.01 -12.00 -1.95
C LYS A 70 0.50 -11.79 -2.05
N ASP A 71 1.04 -11.60 -3.26
CA ASP A 71 2.45 -11.32 -3.47
C ASP A 71 2.85 -9.95 -2.88
N VAL A 72 2.01 -8.92 -3.07
CA VAL A 72 2.27 -7.55 -2.59
C VAL A 72 1.88 -7.37 -1.11
N LEU A 73 0.74 -7.93 -0.71
CA LEU A 73 0.20 -7.79 0.63
C LEU A 73 0.95 -8.68 1.64
N GLY A 74 1.28 -9.89 1.19
CA GLY A 74 1.02 -11.16 1.88
C GLY A 74 0.84 -11.20 3.39
N SER A 75 1.70 -11.94 4.11
CA SER A 75 1.37 -12.42 5.46
C SER A 75 2.61 -12.67 6.32
N THR A 76 2.41 -12.49 7.63
CA THR A 76 3.40 -12.79 8.69
C THR A 76 3.81 -14.26 8.80
N LYS A 77 3.22 -15.16 8.01
CA LYS A 77 3.30 -16.62 8.20
C LYS A 77 4.14 -17.39 7.18
N ILE A 78 4.74 -16.72 6.19
CA ILE A 78 5.36 -17.40 5.04
C ILE A 78 6.73 -16.79 4.72
N GLU A 79 7.79 -17.61 4.71
CA GLU A 79 9.09 -17.25 4.11
C GLU A 79 8.92 -17.04 2.60
N ARG A 80 9.42 -15.91 2.08
CA ARG A 80 9.13 -15.53 0.69
C ARG A 80 10.30 -15.75 -0.25
N PRO A 81 10.05 -16.39 -1.41
CA PRO A 81 11.01 -16.41 -2.50
C PRO A 81 11.08 -15.05 -3.19
N ASN A 82 12.16 -14.83 -3.93
CA ASN A 82 12.19 -13.75 -4.92
C ASN A 82 11.06 -13.95 -5.92
N LEU A 83 10.39 -12.85 -6.26
CA LEU A 83 9.28 -12.83 -7.20
C LEU A 83 9.75 -12.31 -8.55
N SER A 84 9.21 -12.91 -9.60
CA SER A 84 9.42 -12.41 -10.96
C SER A 84 8.54 -11.18 -11.16
N ILE A 85 9.18 -10.05 -11.44
CA ILE A 85 8.50 -8.80 -11.82
C ILE A 85 8.91 -8.39 -13.22
N TYR A 86 8.08 -7.61 -13.90
CA TYR A 86 8.49 -6.98 -15.13
C TYR A 86 9.58 -5.95 -14.88
N SER A 87 10.58 -5.94 -15.75
CA SER A 87 11.65 -4.94 -15.75
C SER A 87 11.56 -4.08 -17.01
N CYS A 88 11.92 -2.81 -16.86
CA CYS A 88 11.97 -1.83 -17.93
C CYS A 88 13.43 -1.41 -18.10
N PRO A 89 14.17 -1.99 -19.08
CA PRO A 89 15.58 -1.67 -19.29
C PRO A 89 15.78 -0.30 -19.96
N ASP A 90 14.76 0.21 -20.64
CA ASP A 90 14.70 1.49 -21.34
C ASP A 90 13.67 2.44 -20.67
N ASP A 91 13.76 3.73 -21.01
CA ASP A 91 12.87 4.75 -20.44
C ASP A 91 11.42 4.62 -20.92
N ASP A 92 11.19 4.03 -22.09
CA ASP A 92 9.85 3.84 -22.68
C ASP A 92 9.22 2.46 -22.34
N CYS A 93 9.99 1.57 -21.70
CA CYS A 93 9.61 0.21 -21.31
C CYS A 93 8.98 -0.61 -22.44
N MET A 94 9.59 -0.59 -23.63
CA MET A 94 9.00 -1.21 -24.83
C MET A 94 9.23 -2.73 -24.89
N GLU A 95 10.33 -3.21 -24.32
CA GLU A 95 10.69 -4.62 -24.36
C GLU A 95 10.23 -5.37 -23.12
N LYS A 96 9.62 -6.53 -23.34
CA LYS A 96 9.17 -7.40 -22.25
C LYS A 96 10.38 -8.09 -21.62
N ALA A 97 10.80 -7.61 -20.46
CA ALA A 97 11.81 -8.24 -19.62
C ALA A 97 11.26 -8.54 -18.23
N THR A 98 11.89 -9.50 -17.53
CA THR A 98 11.56 -9.81 -16.13
C THR A 98 12.82 -9.90 -15.29
N GLU A 99 12.73 -9.50 -14.03
CA GLU A 99 13.79 -9.66 -13.04
C GLU A 99 13.28 -10.32 -11.76
N GLN A 100 14.20 -10.91 -11.00
CA GLN A 100 13.91 -11.50 -9.69
C GLN A 100 14.15 -10.45 -8.61
N MET A 101 13.11 -10.12 -7.86
CA MET A 101 13.17 -9.11 -6.81
C MET A 101 12.58 -9.64 -5.50
N ALA A 102 13.26 -9.36 -4.39
CA ALA A 102 12.66 -9.48 -3.07
C ALA A 102 11.76 -8.26 -2.84
N ILE A 103 10.46 -8.45 -2.97
CA ILE A 103 9.48 -7.37 -2.78
C ILE A 103 9.12 -7.29 -1.29
N PRO A 104 9.40 -6.16 -0.60
CA PRO A 104 8.89 -5.93 0.75
C PRO A 104 7.37 -5.90 0.72
N THR A 105 6.74 -6.51 1.71
CA THR A 105 5.29 -6.66 1.67
C THR A 105 4.60 -5.65 2.55
N MET A 106 3.34 -5.33 2.24
CA MET A 106 2.65 -4.30 3.00
C MET A 106 2.52 -4.67 4.50
N VAL A 107 2.37 -5.97 4.80
CA VAL A 107 2.40 -6.47 6.18
C VAL A 107 3.74 -6.19 6.87
N ASP A 108 4.86 -6.50 6.21
CA ASP A 108 6.20 -6.26 6.77
C ASP A 108 6.43 -4.76 6.96
N ARG A 109 6.02 -3.96 6.00
CA ARG A 109 6.14 -2.51 6.03
C ARG A 109 5.36 -1.88 7.19
N VAL A 110 4.10 -2.26 7.35
CA VAL A 110 3.27 -1.80 8.48
C VAL A 110 3.88 -2.24 9.81
N SER A 111 4.41 -3.46 9.87
CA SER A 111 5.11 -3.97 11.06
C SER A 111 6.36 -3.12 11.37
N THR A 112 7.21 -2.85 10.39
CA THR A 112 8.41 -2.01 10.56
C THR A 112 8.05 -0.58 10.95
N MET A 113 6.99 0.01 10.39
CA MET A 113 6.51 1.33 10.80
C MET A 113 6.11 1.37 12.27
N PHE A 114 5.39 0.34 12.74
CA PHE A 114 4.93 0.30 14.12
C PHE A 114 6.03 -0.04 15.12
N PHE A 115 6.89 -0.99 14.79
CA PHE A 115 7.80 -1.62 15.76
C PHE A 115 9.28 -1.28 15.51
N GLY A 116 9.60 -0.66 14.39
CA GLY A 116 10.96 -0.35 13.98
C GLY A 116 11.66 -1.56 13.38
N GLU A 117 12.92 -1.34 13.01
CA GLU A 117 13.85 -2.37 12.57
C GLU A 117 15.13 -2.31 13.40
N SER A 118 16.11 -3.17 13.11
CA SER A 118 17.37 -3.22 13.87
C SER A 118 18.04 -1.85 13.99
N GLY A 119 17.98 -1.27 15.19
CA GLY A 119 18.59 0.03 15.49
C GLY A 119 17.63 1.24 15.48
N SER A 120 16.35 1.07 15.16
CA SER A 120 15.33 2.11 15.21
C SER A 120 14.13 1.69 16.06
N ILE A 121 13.57 2.62 16.83
CA ILE A 121 12.28 2.42 17.50
C ILE A 121 11.15 2.85 16.56
N GLY A 122 10.09 2.04 16.47
CA GLY A 122 8.91 2.37 15.66
C GLY A 122 7.94 3.33 16.33
N ILE A 123 6.90 3.70 15.60
CA ILE A 123 5.86 4.67 16.00
C ILE A 123 5.24 4.32 17.37
N VAL A 124 4.98 3.04 17.62
CA VAL A 124 4.32 2.60 18.86
C VAL A 124 5.19 2.93 20.07
N GLU A 125 6.50 2.65 20.00
CA GLU A 125 7.43 2.96 21.08
C GLU A 125 7.65 4.47 21.24
N LYS A 126 7.72 5.21 20.13
CA LYS A 126 7.83 6.68 20.15
C LYS A 126 6.65 7.31 20.90
N PHE A 127 5.42 6.86 20.65
CA PHE A 127 4.25 7.36 21.38
C PHE A 127 4.22 6.95 22.85
N ILE A 128 4.70 5.75 23.18
CA ILE A 128 4.67 5.23 24.56
C ILE A 128 5.71 5.89 25.44
N THR A 129 6.90 6.10 24.89
CA THR A 129 8.03 6.68 25.63
C THR A 129 8.08 8.20 25.52
N ASN A 130 7.33 8.78 24.56
CA ASN A 130 7.45 10.19 24.17
C ASN A 130 8.91 10.57 23.82
N GLN A 131 9.64 9.63 23.20
CA GLN A 131 11.02 9.79 22.77
C GLN A 131 11.14 9.65 21.25
N GLY A 132 12.01 10.46 20.67
CA GLY A 132 12.20 10.54 19.22
C GLY A 132 11.13 11.37 18.51
N SER A 133 11.47 11.90 17.35
CA SER A 133 10.50 12.46 16.39
C SER A 133 10.06 11.38 15.42
N LEU A 134 8.86 11.54 14.86
CA LEU A 134 8.48 10.78 13.67
C LEU A 134 9.37 11.21 12.51
N SER A 135 9.84 10.26 11.71
CA SER A 135 10.47 10.54 10.42
C SER A 135 9.41 11.04 9.42
N ASP A 136 9.85 11.62 8.30
CA ASP A 136 8.95 12.04 7.22
C ASP A 136 8.08 10.87 6.73
N GLU A 137 8.68 9.68 6.64
CA GLU A 137 8.04 8.44 6.24
C GLU A 137 7.01 7.94 7.26
N GLU A 138 7.29 8.07 8.56
CA GLU A 138 6.34 7.74 9.62
C GLU A 138 5.19 8.75 9.72
N MET A 139 5.46 10.03 9.47
CA MET A 139 4.42 11.06 9.40
C MET A 139 3.47 10.79 8.24
N ALA A 140 4.03 10.55 7.06
CA ALA A 140 3.35 10.07 5.87
C ALA A 140 2.47 8.85 6.18
N PHE A 141 3.06 7.81 6.79
CA PHE A 141 2.32 6.60 7.15
C PHE A 141 1.15 6.91 8.10
N MET A 142 1.36 7.75 9.11
CA MET A 142 0.31 8.14 10.06
C MET A 142 -0.83 8.95 9.42
N GLU A 143 -0.55 9.75 8.39
CA GLU A 143 -1.56 10.45 7.59
C GLU A 143 -2.42 9.48 6.77
N ALA A 144 -1.82 8.37 6.30
CA ALA A 144 -2.54 7.34 5.56
C ALA A 144 -3.45 6.47 6.44
N ILE A 145 -3.17 6.37 7.74
CA ILE A 145 -3.92 5.52 8.68
C ILE A 145 -4.53 6.31 9.85
N PRO A 146 -5.28 7.40 9.61
CA PRO A 146 -5.60 8.39 10.63
C PRO A 146 -6.37 7.80 11.82
N ILE A 147 -7.28 6.86 11.57
CA ILE A 147 -8.07 6.19 12.63
C ILE A 147 -7.15 5.31 13.49
N HIS A 148 -6.34 4.46 12.87
CA HIS A 148 -5.44 3.56 13.58
C HIS A 148 -4.33 4.32 14.31
N GLY A 149 -3.77 5.34 13.67
CA GLY A 149 -2.77 6.23 14.24
C GLY A 149 -3.27 6.92 15.51
N LYS A 150 -4.48 7.50 15.46
CA LYS A 150 -5.12 8.08 16.64
C LYS A 150 -5.31 7.04 17.75
N ARG A 151 -5.83 5.85 17.41
CA ARG A 151 -6.06 4.79 18.40
C ARG A 151 -4.77 4.35 19.10
N ILE A 152 -3.69 4.15 18.35
CA ILE A 152 -2.39 3.78 18.91
C ILE A 152 -1.89 4.88 19.84
N ARG A 153 -1.99 6.15 19.43
CA ARG A 153 -1.61 7.30 20.26
C ARG A 153 -2.42 7.38 21.56
N ASP A 154 -3.74 7.23 21.48
CA ASP A 154 -4.63 7.23 22.64
C ASP A 154 -4.29 6.08 23.60
N LEU A 155 -4.10 4.88 23.06
CA LEU A 155 -3.74 3.70 23.85
C LEU A 155 -2.36 3.82 24.47
N ALA A 156 -1.38 4.45 23.82
CA ALA A 156 -0.05 4.66 24.38
C ALA A 156 -0.10 5.41 25.72
N ILE A 157 -1.06 6.34 25.87
CA ILE A 157 -1.25 7.16 27.07
C ILE A 157 -1.89 6.36 28.22
N VAL A 158 -2.83 5.46 27.93
CA VAL A 158 -3.65 4.77 28.95
C VAL A 158 -3.23 3.33 29.20
N SER A 159 -2.61 2.68 28.23
CA SER A 159 -2.17 1.29 28.28
C SER A 159 -1.06 1.01 27.26
N PRO A 160 0.23 1.22 27.62
CA PRO A 160 1.35 0.91 26.74
C PRO A 160 1.34 -0.52 26.17
N GLY A 161 1.03 -1.52 27.01
CA GLY A 161 0.88 -2.91 26.56
C GLY A 161 -0.29 -3.08 25.58
N GLY A 162 -1.38 -2.36 25.82
CA GLY A 162 -2.54 -2.32 24.94
C GLY A 162 -2.25 -1.68 23.58
N ALA A 163 -1.46 -0.61 23.54
CA ALA A 163 -1.04 0.02 22.28
C ALA A 163 -0.24 -0.95 21.40
N ARG A 164 0.72 -1.69 21.99
CA ARG A 164 1.47 -2.75 21.27
C ARG A 164 0.56 -3.86 20.76
N TYR A 165 -0.36 -4.32 21.61
CA TYR A 165 -1.30 -5.37 21.23
C TYR A 165 -2.20 -4.92 20.08
N TYR A 166 -2.81 -3.73 20.19
CA TYR A 166 -3.65 -3.17 19.14
C TYR A 166 -2.88 -3.01 17.82
N ALA A 167 -1.70 -2.40 17.85
CA ALA A 167 -0.87 -2.21 16.66
C ALA A 167 -0.55 -3.57 16.00
N LYS A 168 -0.16 -4.58 16.78
CA LYS A 168 0.11 -5.93 16.29
C LYS A 168 -1.13 -6.59 15.68
N SER A 169 -2.29 -6.45 16.32
CA SER A 169 -3.56 -6.97 15.82
C SER A 169 -4.03 -6.27 14.55
N ALA A 170 -3.66 -5.01 14.35
CA ALA A 170 -4.12 -4.20 13.23
C ALA A 170 -3.22 -4.33 11.98
N ILE A 171 -2.00 -4.88 12.06
CA ILE A 171 -1.02 -4.91 10.97
C ILE A 171 -1.66 -5.35 9.64
N GLU A 172 -2.25 -6.54 9.61
CA GLU A 172 -2.71 -7.12 8.35
C GLU A 172 -3.99 -6.42 7.83
N THR A 173 -4.82 -5.84 8.70
CA THR A 173 -5.98 -5.01 8.29
C THR A 173 -5.55 -3.71 7.65
N ILE A 174 -4.62 -3.01 8.30
CA ILE A 174 -4.04 -1.77 7.79
C ILE A 174 -3.31 -2.02 6.48
N ALA A 175 -2.57 -3.12 6.38
CA ALA A 175 -1.90 -3.50 5.14
C ALA A 175 -2.90 -3.68 3.99
N ALA A 176 -4.03 -4.33 4.25
CA ALA A 176 -5.08 -4.50 3.24
C ALA A 176 -5.74 -3.17 2.84
N GLU A 177 -5.98 -2.28 3.80
CA GLU A 177 -6.50 -0.92 3.56
C GLU A 177 -5.57 -0.10 2.66
N LEU A 178 -4.26 -0.11 2.96
CA LEU A 178 -3.27 0.63 2.19
C LEU A 178 -3.12 0.08 0.77
N VAL A 179 -3.11 -1.25 0.61
CA VAL A 179 -3.03 -1.90 -0.71
C VAL A 179 -4.27 -1.59 -1.56
N ASP A 180 -5.46 -1.59 -0.96
CA ASP A 180 -6.73 -1.24 -1.63
C ASP A 180 -6.70 0.18 -2.20
N GLU A 181 -6.35 1.16 -1.36
CA GLU A 181 -6.23 2.56 -1.78
C GLU A 181 -5.16 2.76 -2.85
N PHE A 182 -4.01 2.09 -2.66
CA PHE A 182 -2.88 2.17 -3.58
C PHE A 182 -3.25 1.66 -4.98
N ILE A 183 -3.82 0.45 -5.07
CA ILE A 183 -4.14 -0.15 -6.37
C ILE A 183 -5.27 0.62 -7.06
N ALA A 184 -6.27 1.07 -6.30
CA ALA A 184 -7.31 1.92 -6.86
C ALA A 184 -6.72 3.20 -7.48
N THR A 185 -5.69 3.78 -6.86
CA THR A 185 -4.98 4.96 -7.40
C THR A 185 -4.16 4.64 -8.65
N ALA A 186 -3.45 3.52 -8.64
CA ALA A 186 -2.69 3.05 -9.78
C ALA A 186 -3.58 2.78 -11.01
N ILE A 187 -4.66 2.01 -10.83
CA ILE A 187 -5.60 1.67 -11.91
C ILE A 187 -6.28 2.91 -12.48
N ARG A 188 -6.67 3.88 -11.63
CA ARG A 188 -7.18 5.18 -12.10
C ARG A 188 -6.17 5.91 -12.98
N SER A 189 -4.89 5.88 -12.62
CA SER A 189 -3.81 6.52 -13.39
C SER A 189 -3.63 5.83 -14.75
N ILE A 190 -3.58 4.50 -14.77
CA ILE A 190 -3.47 3.69 -16.00
C ILE A 190 -4.67 3.93 -16.91
N ARG A 191 -5.90 3.94 -16.37
CA ARG A 191 -7.12 4.24 -17.13
C ARG A 191 -7.08 5.62 -17.76
N LYS A 192 -6.65 6.64 -17.00
CA LYS A 192 -6.55 8.01 -17.51
C LYS A 192 -5.57 8.10 -18.68
N ALA A 193 -4.41 7.44 -18.56
CA ALA A 193 -3.42 7.37 -19.63
C ALA A 193 -3.95 6.62 -20.86
N ALA A 194 -4.61 5.48 -20.65
CA ALA A 194 -5.22 4.71 -21.72
C ALA A 194 -6.30 5.52 -22.47
N HIS A 195 -7.20 6.20 -21.76
CA HIS A 195 -8.23 7.05 -22.38
C HIS A 195 -7.67 8.19 -23.24
N ALA A 196 -6.48 8.71 -22.91
CA ALA A 196 -5.85 9.76 -23.68
C ALA A 196 -5.35 9.28 -25.07
N HIS A 197 -5.34 7.98 -25.38
CA HIS A 197 -4.72 7.40 -26.58
C HIS A 197 -5.74 6.68 -27.50
N SER A 198 -6.91 7.29 -27.67
CA SER A 198 -8.16 6.73 -28.21
C SER A 198 -8.31 6.58 -29.75
N TYR A 199 -7.36 5.98 -30.47
CA TYR A 199 -7.63 5.54 -31.85
C TYR A 199 -7.61 4.00 -31.94
N GLU A 200 -8.82 3.43 -31.88
CA GLU A 200 -9.22 2.09 -32.37
C GLU A 200 -8.83 0.80 -31.61
N MET A 201 -7.82 0.76 -30.74
CA MET A 201 -7.45 -0.49 -29.99
C MET A 201 -7.83 -0.54 -28.50
N ASN A 202 -8.59 0.45 -28.02
CA ASN A 202 -8.67 0.79 -26.59
C ASN A 202 -9.79 0.09 -25.80
N THR A 203 -10.83 -0.45 -26.45
CA THR A 203 -11.99 -1.02 -25.72
C THR A 203 -11.69 -2.38 -25.10
N SER A 204 -10.94 -3.24 -25.78
CA SER A 204 -10.58 -4.57 -25.26
C SER A 204 -9.65 -4.47 -24.05
N PHE A 205 -8.66 -3.58 -24.09
CA PHE A 205 -7.78 -3.34 -22.96
C PHE A 205 -8.49 -2.69 -21.78
N LEU A 206 -9.27 -1.62 -22.00
CA LEU A 206 -10.02 -1.00 -20.90
C LEU A 206 -10.99 -1.99 -20.26
N LYS A 207 -11.60 -2.89 -21.06
CA LYS A 207 -12.43 -3.98 -20.55
C LYS A 207 -11.62 -4.97 -19.70
N LYS A 208 -10.47 -5.44 -20.20
CA LYS A 208 -9.59 -6.35 -19.44
C LYS A 208 -9.02 -5.72 -18.17
N LEU A 209 -8.67 -4.44 -18.22
CA LEU A 209 -8.22 -3.68 -17.07
C LEU A 209 -9.33 -3.55 -16.02
N ALA A 210 -10.59 -3.37 -16.45
CA ALA A 210 -11.74 -3.41 -15.54
C ALA A 210 -11.97 -4.81 -14.95
N GLU A 211 -11.92 -5.87 -15.77
CA GLU A 211 -12.01 -7.26 -15.29
C GLU A 211 -10.90 -7.60 -14.29
N HIS A 212 -9.69 -7.06 -14.49
CA HIS A 212 -8.57 -7.22 -13.57
C HIS A 212 -8.72 -6.40 -12.29
N GLU A 213 -9.25 -5.18 -12.36
CA GLU A 213 -9.61 -4.40 -11.16
C GLU A 213 -10.62 -5.18 -10.31
N ASP A 214 -11.70 -5.70 -10.93
CA ASP A 214 -12.71 -6.49 -10.22
C ASP A 214 -12.11 -7.72 -9.55
N LYS A 215 -11.18 -8.41 -10.24
CA LYS A 215 -10.46 -9.55 -9.69
C LYS A 215 -9.58 -9.15 -8.49
N ILE A 216 -8.83 -8.07 -8.61
CA ILE A 216 -7.99 -7.53 -7.54
C ILE A 216 -8.83 -7.16 -6.32
N LEU A 217 -9.94 -6.44 -6.52
CA LEU A 217 -10.84 -6.05 -5.43
C LEU A 217 -11.47 -7.27 -4.75
N ALA A 218 -11.81 -8.32 -5.51
CA ALA A 218 -12.28 -9.58 -4.96
C ALA A 218 -11.20 -10.28 -4.13
N GLU A 219 -9.94 -10.30 -4.58
CA GLU A 219 -8.81 -10.86 -3.83
C GLU A 219 -8.55 -10.10 -2.52
N ILE A 220 -8.61 -8.76 -2.53
CA ILE A 220 -8.48 -7.91 -1.34
C ILE A 220 -9.62 -8.18 -0.36
N LYS A 221 -10.86 -8.28 -0.86
CA LYS A 221 -12.03 -8.58 -0.03
C LYS A 221 -11.91 -9.95 0.63
N GLU A 222 -11.48 -10.95 -0.12
CA GLU A 222 -11.25 -12.29 0.41
C GLU A 222 -10.16 -12.30 1.47
N TYR A 223 -9.05 -11.59 1.24
CA TYR A 223 -8.02 -11.42 2.25
C TYR A 223 -8.56 -10.75 3.52
N ARG A 224 -9.30 -9.64 3.39
CA ARG A 224 -9.93 -8.95 4.54
C ARG A 224 -10.83 -9.88 5.36
N ASN A 225 -11.61 -10.72 4.69
CA ASN A 225 -12.47 -11.70 5.36
C ASN A 225 -11.68 -12.74 6.17
N GLN A 226 -10.50 -13.13 5.69
CA GLN A 226 -9.64 -14.13 6.34
C GLN A 226 -8.88 -13.57 7.54
N VAL A 227 -8.62 -12.26 7.52
CA VAL A 227 -7.55 -11.68 8.32
C VAL A 227 -8.09 -11.05 9.59
N VAL A 228 -9.03 -10.10 9.53
CA VAL A 228 -9.75 -9.60 10.72
C VAL A 228 -11.04 -8.89 10.26
N TYR A 229 -12.16 -9.21 10.91
CA TYR A 229 -13.40 -8.43 10.78
C TYR A 229 -13.17 -7.05 11.42
N SER A 230 -13.36 -5.94 10.71
CA SER A 230 -13.12 -4.58 11.23
C SER A 230 -13.78 -4.31 12.59
N GLY A 231 -14.93 -4.92 12.86
CA GLY A 231 -15.60 -4.88 14.17
C GLY A 231 -14.82 -5.48 15.34
N ALA A 232 -13.88 -6.40 15.10
CA ALA A 232 -13.01 -6.96 16.13
C ALA A 232 -11.93 -5.96 16.58
N LEU A 233 -11.36 -5.16 15.67
CA LEU A 233 -10.39 -4.12 16.05
C LEU A 233 -11.03 -3.01 16.88
N ASP A 234 -12.26 -2.63 16.56
CA ASP A 234 -13.02 -1.66 17.34
C ASP A 234 -13.26 -2.17 18.76
N GLN A 235 -13.68 -3.43 18.91
CA GLN A 235 -13.85 -4.07 20.21
C GLN A 235 -12.54 -4.17 21.00
N ILE A 236 -11.43 -4.48 20.32
CA ILE A 236 -10.10 -4.50 20.95
C ILE A 236 -9.75 -3.10 21.47
N TYR A 237 -9.90 -2.07 20.63
CA TYR A 237 -9.60 -0.69 21.03
C TYR A 237 -10.44 -0.25 22.24
N GLU A 238 -11.77 -0.39 22.16
CA GLU A 238 -12.68 0.02 23.22
C GLU A 238 -12.46 -0.79 24.51
N GLY A 239 -12.21 -2.10 24.39
CA GLY A 239 -11.93 -2.97 25.54
C GLY A 239 -10.66 -2.56 26.29
N ILE A 240 -9.58 -2.26 25.55
CA ILE A 240 -8.31 -1.81 26.13
C ILE A 240 -8.47 -0.41 26.73
N ARG A 241 -9.09 0.52 26.00
CA ARG A 241 -9.29 1.90 26.42
C ARG A 241 -10.04 1.97 27.75
N ASN A 242 -11.21 1.32 27.83
CA ASN A 242 -12.03 1.30 29.04
C ASN A 242 -11.31 0.66 30.24
N SER A 243 -10.48 -0.35 29.99
CA SER A 243 -9.68 -0.99 31.03
C SER A 243 -8.53 -0.09 31.52
N GLY A 244 -7.87 0.63 30.61
CA GLY A 244 -6.80 1.57 30.93
C GLY A 244 -7.28 2.79 31.71
N GLU A 245 -8.41 3.38 31.31
CA GLU A 245 -9.02 4.52 31.99
C GLU A 245 -9.42 4.19 33.44
N LYS A 246 -10.04 3.01 33.67
CA LYS A 246 -10.35 2.54 35.02
C LYS A 246 -9.10 2.40 35.89
N LYS A 247 -8.01 1.89 35.32
CA LYS A 247 -6.75 1.72 36.07
C LYS A 247 -6.11 3.06 36.43
N LYS A 248 -6.18 4.08 35.56
CA LYS A 248 -5.71 5.44 35.87
C LYS A 248 -6.49 6.08 37.01
N LEU A 249 -7.82 6.00 36.99
CA LEU A 249 -8.69 6.55 38.04
C LEU A 249 -8.43 5.93 39.42
N GLN A 250 -8.00 4.66 39.45
CA GLN A 250 -7.63 3.97 40.70
C GLN A 250 -6.23 4.34 41.22
N MET A 251 -5.38 4.95 40.37
CA MET A 251 -4.01 5.34 40.72
C MET A 251 -3.88 6.85 41.01
N GLU A 252 -4.91 7.65 40.74
CA GLU A 252 -4.96 9.05 41.19
C GLU A 252 -5.23 9.09 42.71
N PRO A 253 -4.39 9.78 43.51
CA PRO A 253 -4.64 9.92 44.93
C PRO A 253 -5.97 10.66 45.14
N PRO A 254 -6.77 10.31 46.17
CA PRO A 254 -8.03 11.00 46.43
C PRO A 254 -7.74 12.49 46.64
N THR A 255 -8.36 13.34 45.81
CA THR A 255 -8.33 14.79 45.98
C THR A 255 -8.72 15.15 47.40
N GLU A 256 -7.78 15.70 48.17
CA GLU A 256 -8.05 16.23 49.50
C GLU A 256 -9.12 17.32 49.40
N THR A 257 -10.35 16.97 49.77
CA THR A 257 -11.38 17.95 50.11
C THR A 257 -10.83 18.80 51.25
N LYS A 258 -10.36 20.01 50.93
CA LYS A 258 -10.03 21.02 51.93
C LYS A 258 -11.29 21.32 52.73
N SER A 259 -11.34 20.77 53.95
CA SER A 259 -12.31 21.12 54.97
C SER A 259 -12.06 22.56 55.40
N ASN A 260 -12.92 23.48 54.96
CA ASN A 260 -12.94 24.85 55.45
C ASN A 260 -13.45 24.84 56.89
N LYS A 261 -12.60 25.30 57.82
CA LYS A 261 -12.98 25.74 59.16
C LYS A 261 -13.74 27.06 59.09
#